data_AF-A0AAF0X1P6-F1
#
_entry.id   AF-A0AAF0X1P6-F1
#
_cell.length_a   1.000
_cell.length_b   1.000
_cell.length_c   1.000
_cell.angle_alpha   90.00
_cell.angle_beta   90.00
_cell.angle_gamma   90.00
#
_symmetry.space_group_name_H-M   'P 1'
#
loop_
_entity.id
_entity.type
_entity.pdbx_description
1 polymer ?
#
loop_
_entity_poly.entity_id
_entity_poly.type
_entity_poly.pdbx_seq_one_letter_code
_entity_poly.pdbx_strand_id
1 'polypeptide(L)'
;MQKLLSEKPCTCLAFFYLNGNAPLVVYCCSILCCSLIMGSEATIKLPENVTVPGLIVFGDSIADQGNNNNLSSVMKCNFPPYGVDFTAAELGIKELVPAYLDPSLQMKDLSTGVSFASGGTGYDPQTSKLVSVVPLSDQLEMFKEYIGKLKASIGEENTTHVLNNNIFLLVAGSNDLANTYLH
;
A
#
# COMPACT_ATOMS: atom_id res chain seq x y z
N MET A 1 -6.08 17.44 9.82
CA MET A 1 -5.12 16.32 9.66
C MET A 1 -4.32 16.13 10.96
N GLN A 2 -5.01 15.90 12.08
CA GLN A 2 -4.40 15.76 13.41
C GLN A 2 -5.42 15.16 14.39
N LYS A 3 -5.45 13.83 14.49
CA LYS A 3 -5.92 13.01 15.64
C LYS A 3 -6.12 11.59 15.14
N LEU A 4 -5.29 10.66 15.63
CA LEU A 4 -5.60 9.25 15.92
C LEU A 4 -4.29 8.52 16.19
N LEU A 5 -3.69 8.81 17.34
CA LEU A 5 -2.71 7.93 17.98
C LEU A 5 -3.02 7.94 19.47
N SER A 6 -3.75 6.92 19.91
CA SER A 6 -3.90 6.58 21.32
C SER A 6 -4.38 5.13 21.41
N GLU A 7 -3.56 4.30 22.07
CA GLU A 7 -3.86 2.96 22.62
C GLU A 7 -3.53 1.71 21.78
N LYS A 8 -2.24 1.30 21.90
CA LYS A 8 -1.71 -0.04 22.26
C LYS A 8 -1.87 -1.27 21.32
N PRO A 9 -0.98 -2.27 21.46
CA PRO A 9 -0.32 -2.95 20.35
C PRO A 9 -1.03 -4.23 19.95
N CYS A 10 -1.44 -4.32 18.69
CA CYS A 10 -1.67 -5.55 17.95
C CYS A 10 -1.52 -5.19 16.47
N THR A 11 -0.79 -6.03 15.74
CA THR A 11 -0.55 -5.90 14.29
C THR A 11 -1.88 -5.69 13.57
N CYS A 12 -2.15 -4.47 13.12
CA CYS A 12 -3.34 -4.16 12.35
C CYS A 12 -2.92 -4.04 10.89
N LEU A 13 -3.43 -4.95 10.06
CA LEU A 13 -3.56 -4.70 8.62
C LEU A 13 -4.60 -3.57 8.50
N ALA A 14 -4.12 -2.33 8.50
CA ALA A 14 -4.97 -1.16 8.39
C ALA A 14 -5.25 -0.89 6.91
N PHE A 15 -6.44 -1.28 6.44
CA PHE A 15 -6.91 -0.87 5.13
C PHE A 15 -7.43 0.58 5.23
N PHE A 16 -6.65 1.54 4.74
CA PHE A 16 -7.07 2.94 4.69
C PHE A 16 -7.81 3.24 3.37
N TYR A 17 -9.12 2.98 3.32
CA TYR A 17 -9.94 3.43 2.21
C TYR A 17 -10.17 4.95 2.28
N LEU A 18 -9.40 5.70 1.49
CA LEU A 18 -9.59 7.13 1.28
C LEU A 18 -10.34 7.35 -0.04
N ASN A 19 -11.67 7.34 0.01
CA ASN A 19 -12.48 7.93 -1.05
C ASN A 19 -12.79 9.39 -0.65
N GLY A 20 -12.59 10.33 -1.57
CA GLY A 20 -12.62 11.78 -1.31
C GLY A 20 -13.87 12.33 -0.60
N ASN A 21 -14.95 11.55 -0.52
CA ASN A 21 -16.20 11.96 0.13
C ASN A 21 -16.53 11.24 1.46
N ALA A 22 -15.84 10.16 1.84
CA ALA A 22 -15.98 9.52 3.15
C ALA A 22 -14.83 8.51 3.42
N PRO A 23 -14.01 8.69 4.47
CA PRO A 23 -13.07 7.66 4.89
C PRO A 23 -13.84 6.52 5.57
N LEU A 24 -13.88 5.35 4.93
CA LEU A 24 -14.34 4.11 5.58
C LEU A 24 -13.10 3.41 6.14
N VAL A 25 -12.90 3.46 7.44
CA VAL A 25 -11.76 2.77 8.07
C VAL A 25 -12.15 1.32 8.34
N VAL A 26 -11.58 0.38 7.59
CA VAL A 26 -11.73 -1.06 7.88
C VAL A 26 -10.59 -1.47 8.80
N TYR A 27 -10.88 -1.56 10.10
CA TYR A 27 -9.96 -2.13 11.08
C TYR A 27 -10.02 -3.65 10.98
N CYS A 28 -8.98 -4.27 10.41
CA CYS A 28 -8.78 -5.71 10.53
C CYS A 28 -7.95 -5.96 11.80
N CYS A 29 -8.64 -6.24 12.91
CA CYS A 29 -8.01 -6.66 14.16
C CYS A 29 -7.68 -8.15 14.06
N SER A 30 -6.42 -8.51 13.77
CA SER A 30 -6.00 -9.91 13.91
C SER A 30 -5.84 -10.20 15.41
N ILE A 31 -6.87 -10.81 16.00
CA ILE A 31 -6.82 -11.31 17.37
C ILE A 31 -5.81 -12.45 17.39
N LEU A 32 -4.68 -12.23 18.06
CA LEU A 32 -3.78 -13.32 18.45
C LEU A 32 -4.45 -14.11 19.59
N CYS A 33 -5.42 -14.96 19.24
CA CYS A 33 -5.88 -16.01 20.15
C CYS A 33 -5.62 -17.35 19.46
N CYS A 34 -4.59 -18.03 19.96
CA CYS A 34 -4.31 -19.41 19.64
C CYS A 34 -5.60 -20.26 19.61
N SER A 35 -5.69 -21.14 18.62
CA SER A 35 -6.52 -22.37 18.59
C SER A 35 -7.93 -22.35 17.98
N LEU A 36 -8.33 -21.39 17.14
CA LEU A 36 -9.47 -21.58 16.23
C LEU A 36 -9.20 -20.89 14.88
N ILE A 37 -8.92 -21.67 13.84
CA ILE A 37 -8.85 -21.18 12.46
C ILE A 37 -10.29 -20.90 12.00
N MET A 38 -10.83 -19.76 12.42
CA MET A 38 -11.93 -19.13 11.70
C MET A 38 -11.29 -18.12 10.75
N GLY A 39 -11.12 -18.50 9.48
CA GLY A 39 -10.81 -17.52 8.46
C GLY A 39 -11.94 -16.51 8.40
N SER A 40 -11.66 -15.24 8.63
CA SER A 40 -12.59 -14.17 8.28
C SER A 40 -12.34 -13.81 6.81
N GLU A 41 -13.28 -14.14 5.93
CA GLU A 41 -13.30 -13.61 4.58
C GLU A 41 -13.89 -12.19 4.65
N ALA A 42 -13.04 -11.18 4.49
CA ALA A 42 -13.49 -9.82 4.28
C ALA A 42 -13.80 -9.64 2.78
N THR A 43 -15.05 -9.88 2.37
CA THR A 43 -15.48 -9.60 0.99
C THR A 43 -15.72 -8.09 0.83
N ILE A 44 -14.99 -7.42 -0.06
CA ILE A 44 -15.28 -6.02 -0.40
C ILE A 44 -16.45 -6.04 -1.40
N LYS A 45 -17.67 -5.77 -0.92
CA LYS A 45 -18.82 -5.54 -1.80
C LYS A 45 -18.96 -4.06 -2.09
N LEU A 46 -18.56 -3.65 -3.29
CA LEU A 46 -18.85 -2.30 -3.78
C LEU A 46 -20.37 -2.14 -4.01
N PRO A 47 -20.95 -0.95 -3.78
CA PRO A 47 -22.33 -0.67 -4.16
C PRO A 47 -22.53 -0.84 -5.67
N GLU A 48 -23.77 -1.16 -6.08
CA GLU A 48 -24.11 -1.24 -7.50
C GLU A 48 -23.78 0.09 -8.21
N ASN A 49 -23.12 0.00 -9.37
CA ASN A 49 -22.62 1.13 -10.19
C ASN A 49 -21.41 1.91 -9.64
N VAL A 50 -20.71 1.41 -8.62
CA VAL A 50 -19.42 1.96 -8.20
C VAL A 50 -18.29 1.19 -8.90
N THR A 51 -17.44 1.92 -9.62
CA THR A 51 -16.20 1.38 -10.20
C THR A 51 -15.01 2.06 -9.55
N VAL A 52 -13.97 1.29 -9.27
CA VAL A 52 -12.71 1.80 -8.74
C VAL A 52 -11.72 1.85 -9.91
N PRO A 53 -11.21 3.03 -10.31
CA PRO A 53 -10.34 3.14 -11.47
C PRO A 53 -8.91 2.65 -11.21
N GLY A 54 -8.48 2.56 -9.95
CA GLY A 54 -7.10 2.22 -9.63
C GLY A 54 -6.84 1.96 -8.15
N LEU A 55 -5.71 1.30 -7.89
CA LEU A 55 -5.22 0.98 -6.55
C LEU A 55 -3.79 1.53 -6.38
N ILE A 56 -3.61 2.43 -5.42
CA ILE A 56 -2.33 3.07 -5.10
C ILE A 56 -1.87 2.54 -3.74
N VAL A 57 -0.68 1.93 -3.71
CA VAL A 57 -0.23 1.15 -2.53
C VAL A 57 1.03 1.77 -1.92
N PHE A 58 1.05 1.85 -0.59
CA PHE A 58 2.17 2.23 0.26
C PHE A 58 2.35 1.17 1.33
N GLY A 59 3.56 1.06 1.86
CA GLY A 59 3.79 0.21 3.01
C GLY A 59 5.05 -0.63 3.00
N ASP A 60 4.95 -1.77 3.67
CA ASP A 60 6.03 -2.68 3.97
C ASP A 60 5.98 -3.98 3.16
N SER A 61 6.57 -5.06 3.69
CA SER A 61 6.73 -6.35 3.04
C SER A 61 5.42 -7.02 2.65
N ILE A 62 4.31 -6.70 3.33
CA ILE A 62 2.98 -7.22 2.96
C ILE A 62 2.56 -6.71 1.58
N ALA A 63 3.06 -5.52 1.23
CA ALA A 63 2.65 -4.78 0.08
C ALA A 63 3.80 -4.48 -0.89
N ASP A 64 5.01 -5.01 -0.73
CA ASP A 64 6.14 -4.75 -1.65
C ASP A 64 6.12 -5.69 -2.86
N GLN A 65 5.95 -5.13 -4.07
CA GLN A 65 5.89 -5.88 -5.34
C GLN A 65 7.24 -5.99 -6.05
N GLY A 66 8.33 -5.54 -5.42
CA GLY A 66 9.67 -5.55 -5.99
C GLY A 66 10.34 -4.18 -6.06
N ASN A 67 9.87 -3.17 -5.31
CA ASN A 67 10.58 -1.88 -5.23
C ASN A 67 11.98 -2.05 -4.61
N ASN A 68 12.18 -3.11 -3.82
CA ASN A 68 13.47 -3.44 -3.23
C ASN A 68 14.41 -4.25 -4.16
N ASN A 69 13.98 -4.62 -5.39
CA ASN A 69 14.75 -5.53 -6.25
C ASN A 69 16.11 -4.99 -6.67
N ASN A 70 16.21 -3.67 -6.82
CA ASN A 70 17.43 -2.97 -7.20
C ASN A 70 18.22 -2.45 -6.01
N LEU A 71 17.81 -2.76 -4.78
CA LEU A 71 18.50 -2.35 -3.56
C LEU A 71 19.47 -3.44 -3.08
N SER A 72 20.54 -3.00 -2.40
CA SER A 72 21.46 -3.86 -1.64
C SER A 72 20.87 -4.23 -0.27
N SER A 73 19.67 -4.80 -0.27
CA SER A 73 18.98 -5.28 0.93
C SER A 73 18.55 -6.74 0.77
N VAL A 74 18.46 -7.44 1.90
CA VAL A 74 17.87 -8.79 1.98
C VAL A 74 16.34 -8.76 2.05
N MET A 75 15.74 -7.59 2.29
CA MET A 75 14.29 -7.41 2.43
C MET A 75 13.58 -7.37 1.07
N LYS A 76 13.72 -8.44 0.28
CA LYS A 76 13.05 -8.60 -1.02
C LYS A 76 11.88 -9.55 -0.86
N CYS A 77 10.68 -9.09 -1.20
CA CYS A 77 9.45 -9.83 -0.97
C CYS A 77 8.92 -10.53 -2.21
N ASN A 78 9.79 -10.99 -3.13
CA ASN A 78 9.43 -11.54 -4.45
C ASN A 78 8.73 -12.90 -4.40
N PHE A 79 7.51 -12.94 -3.89
CA PHE A 79 6.65 -14.11 -3.83
C PHE A 79 5.32 -13.84 -4.56
N PRO A 80 5.34 -13.68 -5.89
CA PRO A 80 4.13 -13.42 -6.66
C PRO A 80 3.19 -14.65 -6.70
N PRO A 81 1.85 -14.43 -6.80
CA PRO A 81 1.16 -13.15 -6.75
C PRO A 81 1.15 -12.55 -5.33
N TYR A 82 1.24 -11.23 -5.24
CA TYR A 82 1.29 -10.51 -3.97
C TYR A 82 -0.11 -10.32 -3.39
N GLY A 83 -0.24 -10.11 -2.08
CA GLY A 83 -1.54 -9.93 -1.42
C GLY A 83 -2.40 -8.82 -2.04
N VAL A 84 -1.76 -7.75 -2.51
CA VAL A 84 -2.42 -6.60 -3.14
C VAL A 84 -2.97 -6.93 -4.53
N ASP A 85 -2.42 -7.92 -5.23
CA ASP A 85 -2.87 -8.35 -6.56
C ASP A 85 -4.26 -8.98 -6.47
N PHE A 86 -4.51 -9.78 -5.44
CA PHE A 86 -5.85 -10.33 -5.19
C PHE A 86 -6.89 -9.24 -4.94
N THR A 87 -6.51 -8.17 -4.22
CA THR A 87 -7.41 -7.04 -3.97
C THR A 87 -7.70 -6.27 -5.25
N ALA A 88 -6.68 -6.02 -6.08
CA ALA A 88 -6.85 -5.35 -7.36
C ALA A 88 -7.70 -6.18 -8.34
N ALA A 89 -7.52 -7.50 -8.36
CA ALA A 89 -8.27 -8.41 -9.21
C ALA A 89 -9.74 -8.51 -8.78
N GLU A 90 -10.04 -8.63 -7.49
CA GLU A 90 -11.40 -8.66 -6.96
C GLU A 90 -12.17 -7.37 -7.26
N LEU A 91 -11.47 -6.23 -7.26
CA LEU A 91 -12.04 -4.92 -7.61
C LEU A 91 -12.13 -4.70 -9.14
N GLY A 92 -11.68 -5.65 -9.96
CA GLY A 92 -11.68 -5.54 -11.42
C GLY A 92 -10.73 -4.47 -11.97
N ILE A 93 -9.70 -4.08 -11.20
CA ILE A 93 -8.76 -3.01 -11.57
C ILE A 93 -7.68 -3.55 -12.51
N LYS A 94 -6.97 -4.59 -12.07
CA LYS A 94 -5.88 -5.24 -12.80
C LYS A 94 -5.49 -6.55 -12.11
N GLU A 95 -4.84 -7.45 -12.86
CA GLU A 95 -4.34 -8.72 -12.32
C GLU A 95 -3.10 -8.54 -11.44
N LEU A 96 -2.19 -7.62 -11.81
CA LEU A 96 -0.95 -7.38 -11.07
C LEU A 96 -0.76 -5.88 -10.85
N VAL A 97 -0.50 -5.48 -9.62
CA VAL A 97 -0.13 -4.10 -9.26
C VAL A 97 1.38 -3.95 -9.42
N PRO A 98 1.89 -3.17 -10.38
CA PRO A 98 3.32 -3.09 -10.61
C PRO A 98 4.01 -2.24 -9.53
N ALA A 99 5.27 -2.58 -9.24
CA ALA A 99 6.15 -1.76 -8.44
C ALA A 99 6.51 -0.47 -9.18
N TYR A 100 6.48 0.68 -8.50
CA TYR A 100 6.79 1.97 -9.10
C TYR A 100 8.23 2.08 -9.62
N LEU A 101 9.17 1.40 -8.97
CA LEU A 101 10.59 1.37 -9.36
C LEU A 101 10.93 0.27 -10.36
N ASP A 102 9.94 -0.45 -10.89
CA ASP A 102 10.18 -1.43 -11.96
C ASP A 102 10.64 -0.71 -13.25
N PRO A 103 11.84 -1.02 -13.79
CA PRO A 103 12.32 -0.40 -15.03
C PRO A 103 11.44 -0.65 -16.25
N SER A 104 10.58 -1.66 -16.21
CA SER A 104 9.65 -2.02 -17.28
C SER A 104 8.29 -1.29 -17.20
N LEU A 105 8.05 -0.54 -16.11
CA LEU A 105 6.80 0.18 -15.85
C LEU A 105 6.44 1.13 -17.00
N GLN A 106 5.22 1.01 -17.51
CA GLN A 106 4.74 1.85 -18.59
C GLN A 106 3.88 2.99 -18.06
N MET A 107 3.84 4.11 -18.81
CA MET A 107 3.01 5.27 -18.45
C MET A 107 1.52 4.95 -18.33
N LYS A 108 1.03 3.97 -19.11
CA LYS A 108 -0.37 3.49 -19.04
C LYS A 108 -0.70 2.77 -17.74
N ASP A 109 0.30 2.21 -17.05
CA ASP A 109 0.08 1.48 -15.81
C ASP A 109 -0.18 2.44 -14.64
N LEU A 110 0.31 3.69 -14.77
CA LEU A 110 0.14 4.72 -13.76
C LEU A 110 -1.34 5.10 -13.57
N SER A 111 -2.16 5.16 -14.61
CA SER A 111 -3.56 5.61 -14.49
C SER A 111 -4.42 4.68 -13.63
N THR A 112 -4.04 3.41 -13.54
CA THR A 112 -4.72 2.37 -12.75
C THR A 112 -4.03 2.08 -11.42
N GLY A 113 -3.01 2.88 -11.06
CA GLY A 113 -2.31 2.82 -9.79
C GLY A 113 -1.14 1.83 -9.73
N VAL A 114 -0.22 2.05 -8.80
CA VAL A 114 1.06 1.33 -8.64
C VAL A 114 1.35 1.13 -7.15
N SER A 115 2.36 0.32 -6.85
CA SER A 115 2.87 0.15 -5.49
C SER A 115 4.18 0.89 -5.26
N PHE A 116 4.21 1.69 -4.19
CA PHE A 116 5.38 2.36 -3.64
C PHE A 116 5.97 1.62 -2.43
N ALA A 117 5.30 0.57 -1.97
CA ALA A 117 5.68 -0.15 -0.76
C ALA A 117 7.06 -0.81 -0.88
N SER A 118 7.73 -0.95 0.24
CA SER A 118 9.10 -1.45 0.34
C SER A 118 9.25 -2.32 1.58
N GLY A 119 9.65 -3.58 1.38
CA GLY A 119 9.84 -4.57 2.43
C GLY A 119 10.73 -4.05 3.55
N GLY A 120 10.34 -4.31 4.80
CA GLY A 120 11.10 -3.87 5.98
C GLY A 120 10.99 -2.39 6.34
N THR A 121 10.21 -1.58 5.60
CA THR A 121 9.98 -0.18 6.02
C THR A 121 9.16 -0.10 7.29
N GLY A 122 9.45 0.92 8.11
CA GLY A 122 8.61 1.32 9.23
C GLY A 122 7.98 2.70 9.01
N TYR A 123 7.15 3.10 9.96
CA TYR A 123 6.76 4.49 10.16
C TYR A 123 7.96 5.31 10.68
N ASP A 124 8.79 4.75 11.56
CA ASP A 124 10.04 5.39 11.97
C ASP A 124 11.08 5.25 10.84
N PRO A 125 11.63 6.35 10.30
CA PRO A 125 12.67 6.29 9.27
C PRO A 125 13.92 5.50 9.70
N GLN A 126 14.20 5.38 11.00
CA GLN A 126 15.31 4.56 11.49
C GLN A 126 15.12 3.07 11.17
N THR A 127 13.89 2.56 11.24
CA THR A 127 13.56 1.17 10.88
C THR A 127 14.05 0.85 9.48
N SER A 128 13.73 1.69 8.50
CA SER A 128 14.11 1.46 7.10
C SER A 128 15.62 1.62 6.88
N LYS A 129 16.26 2.53 7.62
CA LYS A 129 17.71 2.74 7.56
C LYS A 129 18.49 1.52 8.05
N LEU A 130 18.03 0.83 9.10
CA LEU A 130 18.69 -0.37 9.63
C LEU A 130 18.82 -1.49 8.60
N VAL A 131 17.82 -1.62 7.72
CA VAL A 131 17.75 -2.69 6.72
C VAL A 131 17.98 -2.19 5.28
N SER A 132 18.36 -0.92 5.10
CA SER A 132 18.70 -0.30 3.81
C SER A 132 17.59 -0.40 2.76
N VAL A 133 16.37 -0.02 3.13
CA VAL A 133 15.16 -0.07 2.27
C VAL A 133 14.51 1.31 2.15
N VAL A 134 13.53 1.45 1.26
CA VAL A 134 12.87 2.73 1.00
C VAL A 134 11.98 3.13 2.19
N PRO A 135 12.27 4.23 2.90
CA PRO A 135 11.45 4.70 4.02
C PRO A 135 10.10 5.22 3.54
N LEU A 136 9.10 5.21 4.42
CA LEU A 136 7.76 5.67 4.10
C LEU A 136 7.72 7.14 3.61
N SER A 137 8.65 7.99 4.10
CA SER A 137 8.83 9.36 3.59
C SER A 137 9.17 9.39 2.11
N ASP A 138 10.06 8.51 1.66
CA ASP A 138 10.52 8.47 0.28
C ASP A 138 9.45 7.85 -0.62
N GLN A 139 8.61 6.95 -0.07
CA GLN A 139 7.39 6.51 -0.77
C GLN A 139 6.44 7.68 -1.07
N LEU A 140 6.32 8.66 -0.16
CA LEU A 140 5.54 9.87 -0.41
C LEU A 140 6.20 10.80 -1.44
N GLU A 141 7.53 10.87 -1.48
CA GLU A 141 8.23 11.63 -2.53
C GLU A 141 8.06 10.96 -3.91
N MET A 142 8.15 9.64 -3.99
CA MET A 142 7.82 8.87 -5.21
C MET A 142 6.38 9.11 -5.65
N PHE A 143 5.44 9.21 -4.71
CA PHE A 143 4.05 9.54 -5.03
C PHE A 143 3.89 10.96 -5.60
N LYS A 144 4.63 11.95 -5.09
CA LYS A 144 4.63 13.30 -5.67
C LYS A 144 5.18 13.29 -7.10
N GLU A 145 6.25 12.54 -7.36
CA GLU A 145 6.78 12.35 -8.71
C GLU A 145 5.76 11.67 -9.63
N TYR A 146 5.08 10.62 -9.14
CA TYR A 146 3.99 9.95 -9.83
C TYR A 146 2.85 10.90 -10.20
N ILE A 147 2.44 11.80 -9.29
CA ILE A 147 1.45 12.84 -9.61
C ILE A 147 1.94 13.74 -10.74
N GLY A 148 3.22 14.13 -10.72
CA GLY A 148 3.84 14.89 -11.80
C GLY A 148 3.79 14.16 -13.16
N LYS A 149 4.11 12.86 -13.16
CA LYS A 149 4.01 11.99 -14.34
C LYS A 149 2.59 11.88 -14.87
N LEU A 150 1.59 11.73 -13.99
CA LEU A 150 0.18 11.73 -14.38
C LEU A 150 -0.23 13.07 -15.01
N LYS A 151 0.09 14.20 -14.36
CA LYS A 151 -0.25 15.53 -14.91
C LYS A 151 0.33 15.76 -16.29
N ALA A 152 1.58 15.34 -16.51
CA ALA A 152 2.25 15.45 -17.81
C ALA A 152 1.63 14.54 -18.88
N SER A 153 1.09 13.39 -18.50
CA SER A 153 0.57 12.37 -19.42
C SER A 153 -0.89 12.56 -19.78
N ILE A 154 -1.75 12.77 -18.78
CA ILE A 154 -3.21 12.77 -18.93
C ILE A 154 -3.85 14.12 -18.61
N GLY A 155 -3.06 15.12 -18.20
CA GLY A 155 -3.54 16.45 -17.82
C GLY A 155 -4.02 16.52 -16.36
N GLU A 156 -4.19 17.76 -15.88
CA GLU A 156 -4.46 18.04 -14.45
C GLU A 156 -5.88 17.62 -14.00
N GLU A 157 -6.88 17.80 -14.86
CA GLU A 157 -8.26 17.40 -14.60
C GLU A 157 -8.39 15.88 -14.43
N ASN A 158 -7.88 15.11 -15.40
CA ASN A 158 -7.90 13.65 -15.33
C ASN A 158 -7.03 13.12 -14.18
N THR A 159 -5.91 13.77 -13.88
CA THR A 159 -5.09 13.41 -12.71
C THR A 159 -5.89 13.58 -11.42
N THR A 160 -6.61 14.69 -11.27
CA THR A 160 -7.47 14.95 -10.11
C THR A 160 -8.57 13.90 -10.02
N HIS A 161 -9.15 13.50 -11.16
CA HIS A 161 -10.13 12.42 -11.21
C HIS A 161 -9.54 11.07 -10.74
N VAL A 162 -8.34 10.71 -11.19
CA VAL A 162 -7.63 9.49 -10.73
C VAL A 162 -7.38 9.54 -9.23
N LEU A 163 -6.86 10.66 -8.71
CA LEU A 163 -6.54 10.79 -7.28
C LEU A 163 -7.77 10.76 -6.37
N ASN A 164 -8.92 11.25 -6.84
CA ASN A 164 -10.13 11.33 -6.03
C ASN A 164 -10.96 10.02 -6.03
N ASN A 165 -10.82 9.20 -7.07
CA ASN A 165 -11.63 7.99 -7.24
C ASN A 165 -10.87 6.68 -7.02
N ASN A 166 -9.53 6.72 -6.97
CA ASN A 166 -8.72 5.54 -6.67
C ASN A 166 -8.76 5.16 -5.19
N ILE A 167 -8.47 3.89 -4.92
CA ILE A 167 -8.24 3.39 -3.57
C ILE A 167 -6.77 3.59 -3.20
N PHE A 168 -6.53 4.00 -1.97
CA PHE A 168 -5.22 4.01 -1.34
C PHE A 168 -5.13 2.82 -0.37
N LEU A 169 -4.00 2.13 -0.35
CA LEU A 169 -3.69 1.10 0.62
C LEU A 169 -2.39 1.47 1.32
N LEU A 170 -2.38 1.48 2.65
CA LEU A 170 -1.19 1.77 3.45
C LEU A 170 -1.00 0.66 4.49
N VAL A 171 0.09 -0.10 4.38
CA VAL A 171 0.42 -1.16 5.33
C VAL A 171 1.77 -0.88 5.98
N ALA A 172 1.81 -0.45 7.24
CA ALA A 172 3.06 -0.15 7.94
C ALA A 172 2.91 -0.30 9.46
N GLY A 173 4.04 -0.33 10.17
CA GLY A 173 4.11 -0.31 11.64
C GLY A 173 4.55 -1.62 12.29
N SER A 174 4.37 -2.75 11.61
CA SER A 174 4.79 -4.08 12.11
C SER A 174 6.31 -4.13 12.35
N ASN A 175 7.09 -3.51 11.46
CA ASN A 175 8.54 -3.48 11.57
C ASN A 175 9.04 -2.57 12.72
N ASP A 176 8.35 -1.46 12.99
CA ASP A 176 8.70 -0.60 14.15
C ASP A 176 8.44 -1.33 15.47
N LEU A 177 7.32 -2.05 15.57
CA LEU A 177 7.01 -2.86 16.74
C LEU A 177 8.03 -3.99 16.92
N ALA A 178 8.35 -4.72 15.85
CA ALA A 178 9.36 -5.78 15.90
C ALA A 178 10.72 -5.21 16.32
N ASN A 179 11.14 -4.08 15.75
CA ASN A 179 12.42 -3.47 16.10
C ASN A 179 12.47 -2.88 17.51
N THR A 180 11.33 -2.49 18.07
CA THR A 180 11.29 -1.87 19.40
C THR A 180 11.19 -2.89 20.53
N TYR A 181 10.48 -4.01 20.31
CA TYR A 181 10.11 -4.94 21.39
C TYR A 181 10.64 -6.37 21.22
N LEU A 182 11.19 -6.72 20.06
CA LEU A 182 11.74 -8.06 19.80
C LEU A 182 13.28 -8.07 19.70
N HIS A 183 13.93 -6.95 20.05
CA HIS A 183 15.37 -6.81 20.24
C HIS A 183 15.71 -6.46 21.69
#